data_AF-A0AAW0X7W6-F1
#
_entry.id   AF-A0AAW0X7W6-F1
#
_cell.length_a   1.000
_cell.length_b   1.000
_cell.length_c   1.000
_cell.angle_alpha   90.00
_cell.angle_beta   90.00
_cell.angle_gamma   90.00
#
_symmetry.space_group_name_H-M   'P 1'
#
loop_
_entity.id
_entity.type
_entity.pdbx_description
1 polymer ?
#
loop_
_entity_poly.entity_id
_entity_poly.type
_entity_poly.pdbx_seq_one_letter_code
_entity_poly.pdbx_strand_id
1 'polypeptide(L)'
;MQGNPEYVIPKFEASQELSSVSLCTNVVNMRKNLESSATEEKESSLNSNKEYLTPGTEKDTNLCKASVESASQDFIGESPILKPKKLATTGPDPSRPPCRKAKDIRRERKEAKLAKLAQEALTRGESPMETKQCKMPNTQKVLEDFISEPLPENPAHTLEVKLVRSQPSSAEFQHTFKMAHQVYEMYQIKIHGDTPSKCSEPQFKRFLCNSPLEPWQPHIGPPQGYGAFHHQYWLDGRLIAVGVLDILPHCLSSVYFYYDPEFSFLSLGTYASLREIALTRELQRRVPSLKWYYMGFYIHSCPKMRYKGRYNPSFLLCPETYSWIPIENALPQLDAAKYSRLNEDAAAVDENGQVDISKIRVLYRQDLMRYGRYHALNPGADDEEEVREYATLVGAKCAYSLFLYRS
;
A
#
# COMPACT_ATOMS: atom_id res chain seq x y z
N MET A 1 10.14 26.76 47.00
CA MET A 1 10.85 25.51 47.33
C MET A 1 9.76 24.45 47.51
N GLN A 2 9.43 23.63 46.51
CA GLN A 2 10.24 22.58 45.88
C GLN A 2 10.68 21.50 46.89
N GLY A 3 9.87 20.45 46.98
CA GLY A 3 10.25 19.10 47.37
C GLY A 3 9.70 18.18 46.29
N ASN A 4 10.55 17.31 45.72
CA ASN A 4 10.24 16.57 44.49
C ASN A 4 9.89 15.11 44.82
N PRO A 5 8.74 14.56 44.38
CA PRO A 5 8.43 13.15 44.59
C PRO A 5 9.28 12.27 43.66
N GLU A 6 9.87 11.21 44.20
CA GLU A 6 10.75 10.31 43.46
C GLU A 6 9.94 9.42 42.50
N TYR A 7 10.22 9.53 41.19
CA TYR A 7 9.73 8.57 40.20
C TYR A 7 10.59 7.31 40.23
N VAL A 8 10.10 6.25 40.88
CA VAL A 8 10.69 4.91 40.80
C VAL A 8 10.48 4.36 39.39
N ILE A 9 11.56 4.34 38.61
CA ILE A 9 11.58 3.75 37.26
C ILE A 9 11.64 2.22 37.38
N PRO A 10 10.66 1.45 36.88
CA PRO A 10 10.77 0.00 36.80
C PRO A 10 11.86 -0.37 35.79
N LYS A 11 12.84 -1.16 36.22
CA LYS A 11 13.81 -1.78 35.31
C LYS A 11 13.06 -2.80 34.43
N PHE A 12 13.03 -2.57 33.12
CA PHE A 12 12.66 -3.62 32.17
C PHE A 12 13.86 -4.54 31.97
N GLU A 13 13.79 -5.76 32.52
CA GLU A 13 14.80 -6.79 32.29
C GLU A 13 14.61 -7.51 30.94
N ALA A 14 15.68 -8.14 30.47
CA ALA A 14 15.80 -8.60 29.08
C ALA A 14 14.97 -9.87 28.78
N SER A 15 14.18 -9.82 27.71
CA SER A 15 13.51 -10.99 27.09
C SER A 15 13.14 -10.69 25.63
N GLN A 16 14.11 -10.20 24.84
CA GLN A 16 13.91 -9.83 23.42
C GLN A 16 15.04 -10.27 22.47
N GLU A 17 16.11 -10.92 22.96
CA GLU A 17 17.36 -11.11 22.18
C GLU A 17 17.34 -12.22 21.11
N LEU A 18 16.26 -13.00 20.96
CA LEU A 18 16.21 -14.14 20.02
C LEU A 18 15.56 -13.80 18.67
N SER A 19 14.43 -13.09 18.63
CA SER A 19 13.76 -12.76 17.34
C SER A 19 14.57 -11.84 16.42
N SER A 20 15.45 -10.99 16.96
CA SER A 20 16.28 -10.05 16.19
C SER A 20 17.28 -10.71 15.24
N VAL A 21 17.76 -11.91 15.56
CA VAL A 21 18.73 -12.66 14.76
C VAL A 21 18.13 -13.03 13.39
N SER A 22 16.85 -13.42 13.37
CA SER A 22 16.18 -13.80 12.12
C SER A 22 15.93 -12.59 11.21
N LEU A 23 15.57 -11.43 11.77
CA LEU A 23 15.39 -10.20 10.97
C LEU A 23 16.69 -9.73 10.31
N CYS A 24 17.83 -9.73 11.01
CA CYS A 24 19.09 -9.28 10.40
C CYS A 24 19.57 -10.21 9.27
N THR A 25 19.47 -11.53 9.45
CA THR A 25 19.75 -12.49 8.37
C THR A 25 18.84 -12.25 7.16
N ASN A 26 17.55 -11.94 7.39
CA ASN A 26 16.62 -11.58 6.32
C ASN A 26 16.94 -10.22 5.67
N VAL A 27 17.46 -9.22 6.39
CA VAL A 27 17.86 -7.92 5.82
C VAL A 27 19.11 -8.04 4.95
N VAL A 28 20.13 -8.79 5.40
CA VAL A 28 21.34 -9.05 4.61
C VAL A 28 21.01 -9.88 3.36
N ASN A 29 20.18 -10.92 3.51
CA ASN A 29 19.68 -11.68 2.38
C ASN A 29 18.75 -10.86 1.47
N MET A 30 17.96 -9.92 2.00
CA MET A 30 17.15 -9.01 1.17
C MET A 30 18.04 -8.11 0.32
N ARG A 31 19.16 -7.56 0.82
CA ARG A 31 20.09 -6.79 -0.02
C ARG A 31 20.64 -7.64 -1.17
N LYS A 32 21.18 -8.83 -0.88
CA LYS A 32 21.72 -9.75 -1.90
C LYS A 32 20.65 -10.27 -2.88
N ASN A 33 19.42 -10.50 -2.40
CA ASN A 33 18.30 -10.88 -3.27
C ASN A 33 17.73 -9.70 -4.07
N LEU A 34 17.95 -8.45 -3.65
CA LEU A 34 17.60 -7.27 -4.45
C LEU A 34 18.51 -7.16 -5.68
N GLU A 35 19.78 -7.53 -5.52
CA GLU A 35 20.76 -7.61 -6.60
C GLU A 35 20.43 -8.76 -7.57
N SER A 36 20.06 -9.94 -7.07
CA SER A 36 19.67 -11.07 -7.93
C SER A 36 18.33 -10.89 -8.63
N SER A 37 17.29 -10.39 -7.93
CA SER A 37 15.98 -10.11 -8.56
C SER A 37 16.06 -8.97 -9.58
N ALA A 38 16.94 -7.99 -9.39
CA ALA A 38 17.24 -6.97 -10.41
C ALA A 38 17.97 -7.52 -11.65
N THR A 39 18.56 -8.73 -11.58
CA THR A 39 19.03 -9.47 -12.77
C THR A 39 17.95 -10.37 -13.38
N GLU A 40 17.11 -11.04 -12.59
CA GLU A 40 16.02 -11.88 -13.09
C GLU A 40 14.90 -11.06 -13.78
N GLU A 41 14.49 -9.91 -13.21
CA GLU A 41 13.54 -8.99 -13.88
C GLU A 41 14.11 -8.39 -15.18
N LYS A 42 15.45 -8.29 -15.29
CA LYS A 42 16.14 -7.85 -16.52
C LYS A 42 15.99 -8.88 -17.64
N GLU A 43 16.20 -10.16 -17.36
CA GLU A 43 16.03 -11.22 -18.36
C GLU A 43 14.55 -11.40 -18.75
N SER A 44 13.64 -11.29 -17.78
CA SER A 44 12.19 -11.29 -18.01
C SER A 44 11.74 -10.16 -18.97
N SER A 45 12.23 -8.93 -18.77
CA SER A 45 11.88 -7.77 -19.60
C SER A 45 12.61 -7.69 -20.96
N LEU A 46 13.70 -8.42 -21.14
CA LEU A 46 14.35 -8.59 -22.45
C LEU A 46 13.58 -9.58 -23.35
N ASN A 47 13.03 -10.66 -22.78
CA ASN A 47 12.28 -11.66 -23.55
C ASN A 47 10.89 -11.20 -24.01
N SER A 48 10.29 -10.17 -23.42
CA SER A 48 8.94 -9.70 -23.76
C SER A 48 8.86 -8.79 -25.00
N ASN A 49 9.97 -8.42 -25.62
CA ASN A 49 10.06 -7.37 -26.66
C ASN A 49 10.45 -7.90 -28.06
N LYS A 50 10.22 -9.18 -28.37
CA LYS A 50 10.77 -9.80 -29.58
C LYS A 50 9.84 -10.75 -30.35
N GLU A 51 8.61 -10.32 -30.63
CA GLU A 51 7.80 -10.97 -31.66
C GLU A 51 6.79 -10.01 -32.33
N TYR A 52 7.13 -9.53 -33.54
CA TYR A 52 6.23 -9.27 -34.67
C TYR A 52 7.07 -8.91 -35.92
N LEU A 53 6.51 -9.17 -37.11
CA LEU A 53 7.08 -8.91 -38.45
C LEU A 53 8.26 -9.81 -38.89
N THR A 54 7.94 -10.85 -39.66
CA THR A 54 8.83 -11.50 -40.64
C THR A 54 8.68 -10.83 -42.03
N PRO A 55 9.66 -10.99 -42.95
CA PRO A 55 9.84 -10.04 -44.06
C PRO A 55 9.21 -10.43 -45.41
N GLY A 56 9.00 -9.43 -46.28
CA GLY A 56 8.55 -9.60 -47.67
C GLY A 56 9.09 -8.51 -48.62
N THR A 57 10.24 -8.80 -49.24
CA THR A 57 10.75 -8.33 -50.56
C THR A 57 10.34 -6.97 -51.16
N GLU A 58 11.35 -6.10 -51.38
CA GLU A 58 11.73 -5.44 -52.66
C GLU A 58 10.63 -4.94 -53.64
N LYS A 59 10.65 -3.70 -54.20
CA LYS A 59 11.80 -2.90 -54.70
C LYS A 59 11.42 -1.44 -55.06
N ASP A 60 12.43 -0.55 -55.13
CA ASP A 60 12.70 0.58 -56.08
C ASP A 60 11.55 1.40 -56.75
N THR A 61 11.62 2.73 -56.99
CA THR A 61 12.61 3.82 -56.74
C THR A 61 11.96 5.24 -56.93
N ASN A 62 12.73 6.32 -56.66
CA ASN A 62 12.62 7.72 -57.16
C ASN A 62 11.74 8.80 -56.47
N LEU A 63 12.43 9.73 -55.79
CA LEU A 63 12.59 11.19 -56.10
C LEU A 63 11.66 11.86 -57.16
N CYS A 64 11.30 13.16 -57.10
CA CYS A 64 11.52 14.23 -56.10
C CYS A 64 10.63 15.49 -56.36
N LYS A 65 10.34 16.27 -55.30
CA LYS A 65 10.14 17.76 -55.19
C LYS A 65 9.30 18.60 -56.19
N ALA A 66 8.60 19.59 -55.59
CA ALA A 66 8.08 20.85 -56.16
C ALA A 66 6.88 20.76 -57.15
N SER A 67 6.04 21.78 -57.43
CA SER A 67 5.43 22.94 -56.70
C SER A 67 4.99 23.99 -57.76
N VAL A 68 3.99 24.84 -57.44
CA VAL A 68 3.58 26.10 -58.15
C VAL A 68 2.51 26.03 -59.28
N GLU A 69 1.25 26.32 -58.89
CA GLU A 69 0.26 27.31 -59.42
C GLU A 69 -0.25 27.40 -60.89
N SER A 70 -1.36 28.16 -61.04
CA SER A 70 -2.17 28.54 -62.24
C SER A 70 -3.04 27.42 -62.86
N ALA A 71 -4.38 27.52 -63.03
CA ALA A 71 -5.28 28.54 -63.65
C ALA A 71 -5.37 28.39 -65.19
N SER A 72 -6.52 28.54 -65.89
CA SER A 72 -7.83 29.13 -65.53
C SER A 72 -8.95 28.84 -66.58
N GLN A 73 -10.23 28.88 -66.15
CA GLN A 73 -11.47 29.27 -66.92
C GLN A 73 -11.91 28.41 -68.13
N ASP A 74 -13.16 28.43 -68.64
CA ASP A 74 -14.54 28.79 -68.16
C ASP A 74 -15.53 27.89 -68.99
N PHE A 75 -16.86 28.00 -69.18
CA PHE A 75 -17.98 28.97 -69.16
C PHE A 75 -19.27 28.14 -68.86
N ILE A 76 -20.48 28.60 -68.48
CA ILE A 76 -21.12 29.83 -67.95
C ILE A 76 -22.52 29.39 -67.40
N GLY A 77 -23.34 30.25 -66.73
CA GLY A 77 -24.65 29.79 -66.24
C GLY A 77 -25.65 30.77 -65.59
N GLU A 78 -25.62 32.07 -65.94
CA GLU A 78 -26.61 33.10 -65.52
C GLU A 78 -26.80 33.34 -63.99
N SER A 79 -27.71 34.26 -63.59
CA SER A 79 -27.64 35.01 -62.32
C SER A 79 -29.03 35.48 -61.80
N PRO A 80 -29.15 36.47 -60.87
CA PRO A 80 -29.06 36.21 -59.42
C PRO A 80 -30.31 36.65 -58.62
N ILE A 81 -30.53 36.07 -57.44
CA ILE A 81 -31.59 36.49 -56.51
C ILE A 81 -31.04 37.32 -55.33
N LEU A 82 -31.68 38.46 -55.08
CA LEU A 82 -31.30 39.46 -54.06
C LEU A 82 -31.66 39.03 -52.63
N LYS A 83 -30.85 39.47 -51.66
CA LYS A 83 -31.11 39.27 -50.21
C LYS A 83 -32.31 40.11 -49.75
N PRO A 84 -33.35 39.53 -49.13
CA PRO A 84 -34.41 40.30 -48.48
C PRO A 84 -33.91 41.12 -47.29
N LYS A 85 -34.51 42.29 -47.06
CA LYS A 85 -34.27 43.12 -45.87
C LYS A 85 -34.93 42.50 -44.64
N LYS A 86 -34.49 42.93 -43.44
CA LYS A 86 -35.18 42.63 -42.17
C LYS A 86 -36.66 43.04 -42.27
N LEU A 87 -37.56 42.09 -42.02
CA LEU A 87 -38.95 42.36 -41.63
C LEU A 87 -39.08 42.04 -40.13
N ALA A 88 -39.85 42.83 -39.39
CA ALA A 88 -40.03 42.65 -37.96
C ALA A 88 -41.32 41.85 -37.68
N THR A 89 -41.20 40.69 -37.04
CA THR A 89 -42.35 39.88 -36.61
C THR A 89 -42.09 39.23 -35.25
N THR A 90 -43.12 39.29 -34.40
CA THR A 90 -43.39 38.43 -33.22
C THR A 90 -42.28 38.28 -32.16
N GLY A 91 -42.58 38.76 -30.95
CA GLY A 91 -41.85 38.40 -29.73
C GLY A 91 -42.04 36.92 -29.32
N PRO A 92 -41.59 36.53 -28.12
CA PRO A 92 -41.60 35.13 -27.69
C PRO A 92 -43.00 34.51 -27.71
N ASP A 93 -43.10 33.34 -28.34
CA ASP A 93 -44.28 32.50 -28.43
C ASP A 93 -44.91 32.22 -27.04
N PRO A 94 -46.12 32.74 -26.75
CA PRO A 94 -46.75 32.60 -25.44
C PRO A 94 -47.26 31.18 -25.15
N SER A 95 -47.24 30.26 -26.13
CA SER A 95 -47.61 28.86 -25.93
C SER A 95 -46.45 27.99 -25.41
N ARG A 96 -45.21 28.47 -25.50
CA ARG A 96 -44.03 27.76 -24.98
C ARG A 96 -43.76 28.10 -23.50
N PRO A 97 -43.73 27.11 -22.59
CA PRO A 97 -43.37 27.36 -21.20
C PRO A 97 -41.91 27.86 -21.10
N PRO A 98 -41.60 28.87 -20.27
CA PRO A 98 -40.25 29.42 -20.18
C PRO A 98 -39.20 28.36 -19.81
N CYS A 99 -38.02 28.41 -20.45
CA CYS A 99 -36.90 27.51 -20.14
C CYS A 99 -36.33 27.78 -18.74
N ARG A 100 -36.91 27.15 -17.72
CA ARG A 100 -36.50 27.30 -16.31
C ARG A 100 -35.09 26.73 -16.10
N LYS A 101 -34.23 27.49 -15.39
CA LYS A 101 -32.87 27.05 -15.10
C LYS A 101 -32.91 25.82 -14.18
N ALA A 102 -32.01 24.85 -14.39
CA ALA A 102 -32.01 23.59 -13.63
C ALA A 102 -31.94 23.77 -12.09
N LYS A 103 -31.38 24.89 -11.61
CA LYS A 103 -31.35 25.27 -10.19
C LYS A 103 -32.76 25.51 -9.62
N ASP A 104 -33.67 26.08 -10.41
CA ASP A 104 -35.04 26.39 -9.98
C ASP A 104 -35.91 25.14 -9.93
N ILE A 105 -35.78 24.26 -10.93
CA ILE A 105 -36.45 22.94 -10.96
C ILE A 105 -35.99 22.08 -9.76
N ARG A 106 -34.69 22.15 -9.38
CA ARG A 106 -34.16 21.47 -8.20
C ARG A 106 -34.68 22.06 -6.88
N ARG A 107 -34.87 23.38 -6.80
CA ARG A 107 -35.46 24.06 -5.64
C ARG A 107 -36.93 23.66 -5.46
N GLU A 108 -37.73 23.76 -6.51
CA GLU A 108 -39.15 23.43 -6.49
C GLU A 108 -39.39 21.94 -6.16
N ARG A 109 -38.58 21.01 -6.69
CA ARG A 109 -38.63 19.59 -6.30
C ARG A 109 -38.33 19.35 -4.81
N LYS A 110 -37.48 20.18 -4.19
CA LYS A 110 -37.18 20.13 -2.74
C LYS A 110 -38.34 20.68 -1.92
N GLU A 111 -38.94 21.79 -2.38
CA GLU A 111 -40.12 22.41 -1.75
C GLU A 111 -41.34 21.49 -1.83
N ALA A 112 -41.60 20.86 -2.98
CA ALA A 112 -42.65 19.86 -3.15
C ALA A 112 -42.44 18.62 -2.25
N LYS A 113 -41.19 18.13 -2.09
CA LYS A 113 -40.89 17.02 -1.18
C LYS A 113 -41.12 17.41 0.30
N LEU A 114 -40.80 18.65 0.68
CA LEU A 114 -41.09 19.18 2.02
C LEU A 114 -42.60 19.33 2.26
N ALA A 115 -43.35 19.85 1.29
CA ALA A 115 -44.80 19.96 1.37
C ALA A 115 -45.48 18.59 1.52
N LYS A 116 -45.05 17.59 0.72
CA LYS A 116 -45.56 16.22 0.82
C LYS A 116 -45.28 15.59 2.18
N LEU A 117 -44.07 15.76 2.72
CA LEU A 117 -43.73 15.27 4.08
C LEU A 117 -44.53 15.96 5.18
N ALA A 118 -44.79 17.27 5.07
CA ALA A 118 -45.64 17.99 6.01
C ALA A 118 -47.10 17.51 5.96
N GLN A 119 -47.60 17.21 4.76
CA GLN A 119 -48.95 16.66 4.56
C GLN A 119 -49.06 15.21 5.09
N GLU A 120 -48.04 14.38 4.87
CA GLU A 120 -47.92 13.01 5.39
C GLU A 120 -47.76 12.91 6.91
N ALA A 121 -47.28 13.97 7.56
CA ALA A 121 -47.27 14.11 9.02
C ALA A 121 -48.66 14.51 9.54
N LEU A 122 -49.30 15.49 8.88
CA LEU A 122 -50.64 15.95 9.26
C LEU A 122 -51.70 14.83 9.17
N THR A 123 -51.57 13.91 8.21
CA THR A 123 -52.45 12.72 8.10
C THR A 123 -52.20 11.63 9.12
N ARG A 124 -51.10 11.68 9.91
CA ARG A 124 -50.75 10.66 10.90
C ARG A 124 -51.14 11.00 12.34
N GLY A 125 -51.56 12.23 12.63
CA GLY A 125 -51.99 12.64 13.96
C GLY A 125 -50.87 12.72 15.01
N GLU A 126 -49.61 12.70 14.57
CA GLU A 126 -48.43 12.83 15.43
C GLU A 126 -48.35 14.26 16.00
N SER A 127 -48.28 14.39 17.34
CA SER A 127 -48.17 15.71 17.99
C SER A 127 -46.77 16.32 17.79
N PRO A 128 -46.57 17.65 17.87
CA PRO A 128 -45.32 18.32 17.49
C PRO A 128 -44.19 18.21 18.56
N MET A 129 -43.95 17.02 19.07
CA MET A 129 -42.77 16.65 19.88
C MET A 129 -42.06 15.44 19.23
N GLU A 130 -40.74 15.36 19.45
CA GLU A 130 -39.90 14.21 19.04
C GLU A 130 -39.73 13.91 17.54
N THR A 131 -39.50 14.95 16.71
CA THR A 131 -38.70 14.75 15.47
C THR A 131 -37.72 15.88 15.14
N LYS A 132 -37.11 16.47 16.18
CA LYS A 132 -35.82 17.16 15.99
C LYS A 132 -34.71 16.12 15.77
N GLN A 133 -34.69 15.51 14.58
CA GLN A 133 -33.42 15.04 14.04
C GLN A 133 -32.49 16.26 13.97
N CYS A 134 -31.55 16.33 14.91
CA CYS A 134 -30.46 17.28 14.84
C CYS A 134 -29.73 17.02 13.52
N LYS A 135 -29.87 17.96 12.57
CA LYS A 135 -29.06 17.96 11.37
C LYS A 135 -27.63 18.20 11.80
N MET A 136 -26.92 17.09 11.99
CA MET A 136 -25.47 17.06 12.11
C MET A 136 -24.89 18.00 11.05
N PRO A 137 -23.86 18.79 11.37
CA PRO A 137 -23.15 19.52 10.34
C PRO A 137 -22.69 18.54 9.25
N ASN A 138 -22.52 19.02 8.02
CA ASN A 138 -22.14 18.18 6.88
C ASN A 138 -20.65 17.79 6.96
N THR A 139 -20.30 17.04 7.99
CA THR A 139 -18.99 16.44 8.24
C THR A 139 -18.69 15.43 7.15
N GLN A 140 -17.46 15.43 6.67
CA GLN A 140 -16.98 14.43 5.72
C GLN A 140 -16.96 13.06 6.39
N LYS A 141 -17.57 12.04 5.75
CA LYS A 141 -17.45 10.64 6.19
C LYS A 141 -15.98 10.27 6.37
N VAL A 142 -15.63 9.65 7.49
CA VAL A 142 -14.30 9.05 7.70
C VAL A 142 -14.23 7.69 7.01
N LEU A 143 -13.01 7.15 6.87
CA LEU A 143 -12.79 5.85 6.23
C LEU A 143 -13.60 4.72 6.88
N GLU A 144 -13.71 4.75 8.20
CA GLU A 144 -14.51 3.81 8.98
C GLU A 144 -16.01 3.85 8.61
N ASP A 145 -16.58 5.02 8.30
CA ASP A 145 -18.02 5.18 7.94
C ASP A 145 -18.41 4.55 6.59
N PHE A 146 -17.42 4.22 5.75
CA PHE A 146 -17.61 3.46 4.51
C PHE A 146 -17.36 1.96 4.73
N ILE A 147 -16.52 1.61 5.71
CA ILE A 147 -16.13 0.22 6.04
C ILE A 147 -17.17 -0.47 6.92
N SER A 148 -17.91 0.30 7.73
CA SER A 148 -19.02 -0.16 8.57
C SER A 148 -20.39 0.35 8.10
N GLU A 149 -20.52 0.73 6.82
CA GLU A 149 -21.83 1.09 6.23
C GLU A 149 -22.73 -0.16 6.24
N PRO A 150 -23.90 -0.15 6.91
CA PRO A 150 -24.71 -1.35 7.06
C PRO A 150 -25.29 -1.80 5.72
N LEU A 151 -25.34 -3.12 5.52
CA LEU A 151 -25.99 -3.72 4.35
C LEU A 151 -27.49 -3.38 4.34
N PRO A 152 -28.11 -3.21 3.15
CA PRO A 152 -29.56 -3.10 3.03
C PRO A 152 -30.24 -4.41 3.48
N GLU A 153 -31.53 -4.36 3.80
CA GLU A 153 -32.31 -5.50 4.33
C GLU A 153 -32.23 -6.78 3.48
N ASN A 154 -32.06 -6.63 2.16
CA ASN A 154 -31.86 -7.72 1.22
C ASN A 154 -30.63 -7.40 0.34
N PRO A 155 -29.41 -7.72 0.79
CA PRO A 155 -28.19 -7.46 0.04
C PRO A 155 -28.00 -8.54 -1.05
N ALA A 156 -27.61 -8.14 -2.26
CA ALA A 156 -27.32 -9.08 -3.33
C ALA A 156 -26.07 -9.95 -3.07
N HIS A 157 -25.13 -9.41 -2.30
CA HIS A 157 -23.88 -10.06 -1.88
C HIS A 157 -23.51 -9.63 -0.45
N THR A 158 -22.89 -10.52 0.31
CA THR A 158 -22.39 -10.27 1.67
C THR A 158 -20.87 -10.43 1.70
N LEU A 159 -20.16 -9.35 2.07
CA LEU A 159 -18.71 -9.34 2.25
C LEU A 159 -18.35 -9.36 3.74
N GLU A 160 -17.80 -10.48 4.20
CA GLU A 160 -17.25 -10.65 5.54
C GLU A 160 -15.71 -10.59 5.48
N VAL A 161 -15.06 -10.01 6.49
CA VAL A 161 -13.59 -9.93 6.56
C VAL A 161 -13.13 -10.36 7.94
N LYS A 162 -12.24 -11.36 7.99
CA LYS A 162 -11.76 -12.01 9.22
C LYS A 162 -10.26 -11.80 9.40
N LEU A 163 -9.81 -11.55 10.63
CA LEU A 163 -8.39 -11.58 10.98
C LEU A 163 -8.08 -12.90 11.70
N VAL A 164 -7.36 -13.79 11.02
CA VAL A 164 -7.11 -15.17 11.45
C VAL A 164 -5.63 -15.34 11.79
N ARG A 165 -5.27 -15.85 12.97
CA ARG A 165 -3.86 -15.98 13.38
C ARG A 165 -3.18 -17.17 12.69
N SER A 166 -2.15 -16.90 11.88
CA SER A 166 -1.38 -17.93 11.19
C SER A 166 -0.27 -18.53 12.04
N GLN A 167 0.33 -17.74 12.94
CA GLN A 167 1.38 -18.20 13.85
C GLN A 167 1.14 -17.71 15.31
N PRO A 168 1.04 -18.60 16.31
CA PRO A 168 0.80 -20.04 16.16
C PRO A 168 -0.51 -20.31 15.41
N SER A 169 -0.54 -21.43 14.68
CA SER A 169 -1.61 -21.87 13.79
C SER A 169 -2.96 -22.06 14.52
N SER A 170 -3.87 -21.09 14.44
CA SER A 170 -5.20 -21.16 15.08
C SER A 170 -6.11 -22.25 14.48
N ALA A 171 -7.22 -22.58 15.14
CA ALA A 171 -8.16 -23.58 14.62
C ALA A 171 -8.83 -23.11 13.31
N GLU A 172 -9.18 -21.83 13.26
CA GLU A 172 -9.71 -21.13 12.08
C GLU A 172 -8.69 -21.13 10.94
N PHE A 173 -7.40 -20.92 11.24
CA PHE A 173 -6.33 -21.01 10.26
C PHE A 173 -6.21 -22.43 9.68
N GLN A 174 -6.24 -23.46 10.53
CA GLN A 174 -6.18 -24.87 10.09
C GLN A 174 -7.37 -25.23 9.19
N HIS A 175 -8.57 -24.78 9.55
CA HIS A 175 -9.78 -24.98 8.75
C HIS A 175 -9.71 -24.25 7.39
N THR A 176 -9.16 -23.04 7.36
CA THR A 176 -9.13 -22.18 6.17
C THR A 176 -7.91 -22.38 5.27
N PHE A 177 -6.85 -23.06 5.74
CA PHE A 177 -5.57 -23.23 5.05
C PHE A 177 -5.70 -23.75 3.60
N LYS A 178 -6.53 -24.76 3.35
CA LYS A 178 -6.70 -25.33 1.99
C LYS A 178 -7.35 -24.32 1.03
N MET A 179 -8.37 -23.60 1.48
CA MET A 179 -9.01 -22.54 0.68
C MET A 179 -8.05 -21.38 0.43
N ALA A 180 -7.30 -20.97 1.46
CA ALA A 180 -6.28 -19.93 1.36
C ALA A 180 -5.13 -20.32 0.40
N HIS A 181 -4.77 -21.61 0.34
CA HIS A 181 -3.80 -22.15 -0.60
C HIS A 181 -4.33 -22.16 -2.06
N GLN A 182 -5.58 -22.58 -2.29
CA GLN A 182 -6.20 -22.58 -3.62
C GLN A 182 -6.27 -21.17 -4.23
N VAL A 183 -6.64 -20.15 -3.43
CA VAL A 183 -6.66 -18.75 -3.88
C VAL A 183 -5.24 -18.24 -4.20
N TYR A 184 -4.21 -18.72 -3.49
CA TYR A 184 -2.80 -18.42 -3.80
C TYR A 184 -2.35 -19.07 -5.12
N GLU A 185 -2.68 -20.34 -5.35
CA GLU A 185 -2.35 -21.04 -6.60
C GLU A 185 -3.00 -20.38 -7.82
N MET A 186 -4.30 -20.06 -7.75
CA MET A 186 -5.01 -19.34 -8.81
C MET A 186 -4.40 -17.95 -9.09
N TYR A 187 -4.00 -17.23 -8.04
CA TYR A 187 -3.33 -15.94 -8.19
C TYR A 187 -1.97 -16.07 -8.88
N GLN A 188 -1.10 -16.96 -8.42
CA GLN A 188 0.26 -17.11 -8.94
C GLN A 188 0.28 -17.57 -10.41
N ILE A 189 -0.54 -18.58 -10.76
CA ILE A 189 -0.65 -19.06 -12.15
C ILE A 189 -1.17 -17.93 -13.06
N LYS A 190 -2.18 -17.16 -12.63
CA LYS A 190 -2.84 -16.17 -13.50
C LYS A 190 -2.16 -14.80 -13.57
N ILE A 191 -1.52 -14.35 -12.50
CA ILE A 191 -0.97 -12.99 -12.35
C ILE A 191 0.56 -12.96 -12.44
N HIS A 192 1.24 -14.05 -12.08
CA HIS A 192 2.69 -14.21 -12.15
C HIS A 192 3.15 -15.21 -13.23
N GLY A 193 2.25 -16.05 -13.76
CA GLY A 193 2.58 -17.03 -14.80
C GLY A 193 3.34 -18.26 -14.29
N ASP A 194 3.31 -18.51 -12.98
CA ASP A 194 3.99 -19.66 -12.37
C ASP A 194 3.32 -21.00 -12.73
N THR A 195 4.12 -22.06 -12.74
CA THR A 195 3.61 -23.42 -12.92
C THR A 195 2.98 -23.94 -11.62
N PRO A 196 1.97 -24.85 -11.68
CA PRO A 196 1.38 -25.47 -10.48
C PRO A 196 2.42 -26.12 -9.56
N SER A 197 3.51 -26.66 -10.12
CA SER A 197 4.65 -27.24 -9.39
C SER A 197 5.43 -26.24 -8.50
N LYS A 198 5.30 -24.93 -8.73
CA LYS A 198 5.83 -23.86 -7.86
C LYS A 198 4.81 -23.38 -6.81
N CYS A 199 3.56 -23.80 -6.93
CA CYS A 199 2.44 -23.34 -6.12
C CYS A 199 2.08 -24.31 -4.98
N SER A 200 2.94 -25.29 -4.66
CA SER A 200 2.59 -26.37 -3.73
C SER A 200 2.37 -25.91 -2.27
N GLU A 201 1.56 -26.66 -1.53
CA GLU A 201 1.26 -26.37 -0.11
C GLU A 201 2.50 -26.15 0.79
N PRO A 202 3.60 -26.92 0.67
CA PRO A 202 4.81 -26.66 1.46
C PRO A 202 5.51 -25.35 1.09
N GLN A 203 5.49 -24.95 -0.19
CA GLN A 203 6.04 -23.67 -0.65
C GLN A 203 5.18 -22.50 -0.14
N PHE A 204 3.86 -22.59 -0.32
CA PHE A 204 2.89 -21.65 0.24
C PHE A 204 3.05 -21.49 1.76
N LYS A 205 3.09 -22.61 2.50
CA LYS A 205 3.27 -22.60 3.96
C LYS A 205 4.60 -21.96 4.38
N ARG A 206 5.70 -22.27 3.69
CA ARG A 206 7.02 -21.68 3.96
C ARG A 206 7.07 -20.18 3.67
N PHE A 207 6.34 -19.71 2.67
CA PHE A 207 6.39 -18.32 2.21
C PHE A 207 5.40 -17.38 2.95
N LEU A 208 4.16 -17.84 3.17
CA LEU A 208 3.04 -16.98 3.58
C LEU A 208 2.38 -17.35 4.92
N CYS A 209 2.81 -18.43 5.57
CA CYS A 209 2.16 -18.94 6.78
C CYS A 209 3.14 -19.08 7.97
N ASN A 210 4.32 -19.64 7.73
CA ASN A 210 5.40 -19.66 8.70
C ASN A 210 5.99 -18.25 8.83
N SER A 211 5.93 -17.66 10.03
CA SER A 211 6.60 -16.38 10.33
C SER A 211 7.70 -16.60 11.39
N PRO A 212 8.85 -15.91 11.27
CA PRO A 212 9.90 -15.93 12.29
C PRO A 212 9.58 -15.05 13.52
N LEU A 213 8.47 -14.32 13.50
CA LEU A 213 8.05 -13.48 14.62
C LEU A 213 7.61 -14.33 15.81
N GLU A 214 8.19 -14.05 16.97
CA GLU A 214 7.77 -14.63 18.24
C GLU A 214 6.37 -14.07 18.62
N PRO A 215 5.36 -14.93 18.83
CA PRO A 215 4.00 -14.51 19.12
C PRO A 215 3.91 -13.98 20.56
N TRP A 216 3.51 -12.72 20.73
CA TRP A 216 3.51 -12.04 22.03
C TRP A 216 2.18 -11.33 22.31
N GLN A 217 1.68 -11.43 23.54
CA GLN A 217 0.43 -10.80 23.97
C GLN A 217 0.57 -10.22 25.39
N PRO A 218 0.96 -8.94 25.52
CA PRO A 218 1.00 -8.26 26.82
C PRO A 218 -0.40 -7.89 27.32
N HIS A 219 -0.51 -7.57 28.61
CA HIS A 219 -1.73 -7.04 29.23
C HIS A 219 -2.24 -5.73 28.58
N ILE A 220 -1.34 -4.93 28.00
CA ILE A 220 -1.66 -3.70 27.27
C ILE A 220 -1.16 -3.88 25.83
N GLY A 221 -2.06 -4.25 24.91
CA GLY A 221 -1.73 -4.57 23.52
C GLY A 221 -2.97 -4.77 22.65
N PRO A 222 -2.78 -5.23 21.39
CA PRO A 222 -3.88 -5.70 20.54
C PRO A 222 -4.65 -6.84 21.22
N PRO A 223 -5.99 -6.88 21.19
CA PRO A 223 -6.77 -7.97 21.79
C PRO A 223 -6.46 -9.35 21.18
N GLN A 224 -6.00 -9.39 19.93
CA GLN A 224 -5.53 -10.59 19.23
C GLN A 224 -4.03 -10.91 19.47
N GLY A 225 -3.29 -10.04 20.18
CA GLY A 225 -1.84 -10.09 20.34
C GLY A 225 -1.06 -9.66 19.09
N TYR A 226 0.27 -9.70 19.18
CA TYR A 226 1.23 -9.43 18.11
C TYR A 226 1.63 -10.72 17.36
N GLY A 227 2.29 -10.58 16.20
CA GLY A 227 2.73 -11.68 15.34
C GLY A 227 1.99 -11.72 14.00
N ALA A 228 1.98 -12.89 13.35
CA ALA A 228 1.48 -13.06 11.98
C ALA A 228 0.01 -13.52 11.89
N PHE A 229 -0.69 -12.95 10.90
CA PHE A 229 -2.11 -13.13 10.64
C PHE A 229 -2.42 -13.20 9.13
N HIS A 230 -3.51 -13.87 8.79
CA HIS A 230 -4.19 -13.81 7.51
C HIS A 230 -5.46 -12.96 7.64
N HIS A 231 -5.53 -11.86 6.91
CA HIS A 231 -6.69 -11.00 6.77
C HIS A 231 -7.50 -11.51 5.57
N GLN A 232 -8.53 -12.29 5.85
CA GLN A 232 -9.27 -13.11 4.88
C GLN A 232 -10.56 -12.41 4.45
N TYR A 233 -10.81 -12.36 3.14
CA TYR A 233 -11.95 -11.68 2.53
C TYR A 233 -12.92 -12.70 1.95
N TRP A 234 -14.11 -12.79 2.51
CA TRP A 234 -15.13 -13.79 2.23
C TRP A 234 -16.34 -13.14 1.56
N LEU A 235 -16.63 -13.49 0.31
CA LEU A 235 -17.80 -13.02 -0.43
C LEU A 235 -18.77 -14.19 -0.59
N ASP A 236 -19.99 -14.06 -0.05
CA ASP A 236 -21.05 -15.09 -0.10
C ASP A 236 -20.59 -16.48 0.38
N GLY A 237 -19.68 -16.51 1.36
CA GLY A 237 -19.09 -17.73 1.91
C GLY A 237 -17.90 -18.31 1.12
N ARG A 238 -17.54 -17.74 -0.04
CA ARG A 238 -16.31 -18.06 -0.78
C ARG A 238 -15.16 -17.17 -0.31
N LEU A 239 -14.02 -17.75 0.05
CA LEU A 239 -12.78 -16.99 0.26
C LEU A 239 -12.28 -16.45 -1.08
N ILE A 240 -12.23 -15.13 -1.26
CA ILE A 240 -11.83 -14.48 -2.52
C ILE A 240 -10.49 -13.73 -2.43
N ALA A 241 -9.99 -13.42 -1.23
CA ALA A 241 -8.65 -12.84 -1.07
C ALA A 241 -8.07 -13.06 0.33
N VAL A 242 -6.74 -12.95 0.44
CA VAL A 242 -6.01 -12.95 1.70
C VAL A 242 -4.89 -11.90 1.67
N GLY A 243 -4.87 -11.04 2.67
CA GLY A 243 -3.69 -10.26 3.05
C GLY A 243 -2.90 -10.98 4.13
N VAL A 244 -1.60 -11.13 3.95
CA VAL A 244 -0.68 -11.68 4.94
C VAL A 244 -0.08 -10.52 5.72
N LEU A 245 -0.40 -10.44 7.01
CA LEU A 245 -0.11 -9.28 7.85
C LEU A 245 0.72 -9.65 9.07
N ASP A 246 1.68 -8.81 9.44
CA ASP A 246 2.28 -8.84 10.77
C ASP A 246 1.77 -7.65 11.60
N ILE A 247 1.33 -7.91 12.82
CA ILE A 247 0.96 -6.89 13.80
C ILE A 247 2.13 -6.74 14.78
N LEU A 248 2.72 -5.55 14.82
CA LEU A 248 3.97 -5.22 15.53
C LEU A 248 3.78 -4.04 16.50
N PRO A 249 4.67 -3.82 17.49
CA PRO A 249 4.49 -2.77 18.52
C PRO A 249 4.34 -1.32 18.01
N HIS A 250 4.77 -1.05 16.78
CA HIS A 250 4.73 0.27 16.14
C HIS A 250 3.94 0.35 14.83
N CYS A 251 3.64 -0.78 14.20
CA CYS A 251 3.00 -0.81 12.90
C CYS A 251 2.15 -2.06 12.66
N LEU A 252 1.26 -1.96 11.66
CA LEU A 252 0.76 -3.10 10.92
C LEU A 252 1.55 -3.18 9.60
N SER A 253 2.09 -4.36 9.30
CA SER A 253 2.88 -4.63 8.10
C SER A 253 2.07 -5.47 7.12
N SER A 254 1.90 -4.98 5.88
CA SER A 254 1.33 -5.75 4.78
C SER A 254 2.45 -6.50 4.05
N VAL A 255 2.63 -7.78 4.39
CA VAL A 255 3.74 -8.62 3.90
C VAL A 255 3.49 -9.05 2.46
N TYR A 256 2.28 -9.54 2.16
CA TYR A 256 1.89 -10.02 0.84
C TYR A 256 0.37 -9.97 0.69
N PHE A 257 -0.15 -9.85 -0.54
CA PHE A 257 -1.59 -9.88 -0.81
C PHE A 257 -1.86 -10.66 -2.08
N TYR A 258 -2.84 -11.57 -2.03
CA TYR A 258 -3.25 -12.38 -3.18
C TYR A 258 -4.76 -12.59 -3.17
N TYR A 259 -5.33 -12.78 -4.35
CA TYR A 259 -6.77 -12.84 -4.55
C TYR A 259 -7.17 -13.68 -5.75
N ASP A 260 -8.40 -14.15 -5.74
CA ASP A 260 -8.99 -14.93 -6.83
C ASP A 260 -9.17 -14.03 -8.07
N PRO A 261 -8.50 -14.32 -9.20
CA PRO A 261 -8.48 -13.44 -10.37
C PRO A 261 -9.86 -13.15 -10.98
N GLU A 262 -10.86 -14.00 -10.74
CA GLU A 262 -12.27 -13.76 -11.14
C GLU A 262 -12.78 -12.42 -10.59
N PHE A 263 -12.34 -12.04 -9.38
CA PHE A 263 -12.75 -10.83 -8.66
C PHE A 263 -11.82 -9.63 -8.89
N SER A 264 -10.93 -9.70 -9.89
CA SER A 264 -9.99 -8.62 -10.25
C SER A 264 -10.68 -7.26 -10.48
N PHE A 265 -11.91 -7.24 -10.99
CA PHE A 265 -12.71 -6.03 -11.18
C PHE A 265 -13.02 -5.26 -9.87
N LEU A 266 -13.03 -5.94 -8.72
CA LEU A 266 -13.24 -5.31 -7.40
C LEU A 266 -12.01 -4.54 -6.88
N SER A 267 -10.88 -4.56 -7.60
CA SER A 267 -9.64 -3.86 -7.21
C SER A 267 -9.15 -4.22 -5.79
N LEU A 268 -9.27 -5.50 -5.43
CA LEU A 268 -9.21 -5.99 -4.04
C LEU A 268 -7.96 -5.55 -3.26
N GLY A 269 -6.79 -5.43 -3.89
CA GLY A 269 -5.59 -4.93 -3.22
C GLY A 269 -5.69 -3.47 -2.72
N THR A 270 -6.42 -2.60 -3.44
CA THR A 270 -6.69 -1.23 -2.98
C THR A 270 -7.70 -1.22 -1.83
N TYR A 271 -8.74 -2.07 -1.90
CA TYR A 271 -9.70 -2.22 -0.80
C TYR A 271 -9.05 -2.82 0.46
N ALA A 272 -8.13 -3.77 0.30
CA ALA A 272 -7.38 -4.38 1.38
C ALA A 272 -6.50 -3.35 2.10
N SER A 273 -5.78 -2.51 1.36
CA SER A 273 -5.03 -1.39 1.95
C SER A 273 -5.93 -0.45 2.79
N LEU A 274 -7.15 -0.18 2.33
CA LEU A 274 -8.11 0.63 3.09
C LEU A 274 -8.59 -0.07 4.37
N ARG A 275 -8.87 -1.38 4.33
CA ARG A 275 -9.23 -2.18 5.52
C ARG A 275 -8.06 -2.29 6.50
N GLU A 276 -6.83 -2.39 6.01
CA GLU A 276 -5.60 -2.44 6.81
C GLU A 276 -5.26 -1.09 7.46
N ILE A 277 -5.48 0.04 6.77
CA ILE A 277 -5.40 1.39 7.36
C ILE A 277 -6.45 1.53 8.49
N ALA A 278 -7.68 1.07 8.27
CA ALA A 278 -8.73 1.11 9.29
C ALA A 278 -8.41 0.23 10.50
N LEU A 279 -7.90 -1.00 10.29
CA LEU A 279 -7.42 -1.89 11.35
C LEU A 279 -6.23 -1.28 12.12
N THR A 280 -5.28 -0.64 11.43
CA THR A 280 -4.17 0.09 12.05
C THR A 280 -4.70 1.19 12.98
N ARG A 281 -5.67 1.98 12.53
CA ARG A 281 -6.33 3.04 13.31
C ARG A 281 -7.17 2.51 14.46
N GLU A 282 -7.77 1.33 14.32
CA GLU A 282 -8.47 0.66 15.41
C GLU A 282 -7.50 0.23 16.52
N LEU A 283 -6.40 -0.41 16.14
CA LEU A 283 -5.36 -0.83 17.08
C LEU A 283 -4.67 0.37 17.75
N GLN A 284 -4.46 1.47 17.02
CA GLN A 284 -3.92 2.72 17.55
C GLN A 284 -4.73 3.27 18.73
N ARG A 285 -6.06 3.10 18.73
CA ARG A 285 -6.95 3.54 19.83
C ARG A 285 -6.67 2.81 21.15
N ARG A 286 -6.11 1.59 21.09
CA ARG A 286 -5.70 0.80 22.26
C ARG A 286 -4.20 0.91 22.54
N VAL A 287 -3.39 1.05 21.49
CA VAL A 287 -1.93 1.03 21.52
C VAL A 287 -1.41 2.24 20.74
N PRO A 288 -1.27 3.43 21.37
CA PRO A 288 -0.91 4.67 20.66
C PRO A 288 0.47 4.65 19.95
N SER A 289 1.34 3.70 20.30
CA SER A 289 2.61 3.45 19.60
C SER A 289 2.43 2.77 18.24
N LEU A 290 1.37 1.96 18.07
CA LEU A 290 1.02 1.27 16.83
C LEU A 290 0.20 2.24 15.97
N LYS A 291 0.91 3.07 15.20
CA LYS A 291 0.33 4.19 14.42
C LYS A 291 0.73 4.21 12.95
N TRP A 292 1.59 3.29 12.53
CA TRP A 292 2.10 3.22 11.17
C TRP A 292 1.50 2.04 10.41
N TYR A 293 1.22 2.23 9.12
CA TYR A 293 0.86 1.16 8.20
C TYR A 293 2.01 1.01 7.18
N TYR A 294 2.68 -0.13 7.19
CA TYR A 294 3.82 -0.41 6.31
C TYR A 294 3.35 -1.25 5.12
N MET A 295 3.30 -0.63 3.95
CA MET A 295 2.84 -1.25 2.70
C MET A 295 3.90 -2.14 2.01
N GLY A 296 5.03 -2.42 2.66
CA GLY A 296 6.23 -2.94 1.99
C GLY A 296 6.88 -1.90 1.06
N PHE A 297 7.83 -2.35 0.23
CA PHE A 297 8.61 -1.49 -0.65
C PHE A 297 7.77 -0.66 -1.65
N TYR A 298 8.36 0.43 -2.14
CA TYR A 298 7.86 1.26 -3.23
C TYR A 298 8.96 1.42 -4.29
N ILE A 299 8.78 0.82 -5.46
CA ILE A 299 9.67 1.00 -6.62
C ILE A 299 8.96 1.94 -7.59
N HIS A 300 9.45 3.18 -7.66
CA HIS A 300 8.82 4.27 -8.42
C HIS A 300 8.71 3.99 -9.93
N SER A 301 9.67 3.25 -10.50
CA SER A 301 9.63 2.81 -11.90
C SER A 301 8.69 1.64 -12.18
N CYS A 302 8.08 1.02 -11.15
CA CYS A 302 7.19 -0.13 -11.31
C CYS A 302 5.71 0.31 -11.34
N PRO A 303 4.98 0.16 -12.48
CA PRO A 303 3.58 0.57 -12.57
C PRO A 303 2.67 -0.16 -11.57
N LYS A 304 2.95 -1.45 -11.29
CA LYS A 304 2.23 -2.26 -10.28
C LYS A 304 2.36 -1.70 -8.86
N MET A 305 3.30 -0.79 -8.58
CA MET A 305 3.56 -0.23 -7.25
C MET A 305 3.20 1.26 -7.13
N ARG A 306 3.01 1.98 -8.25
CA ARG A 306 2.61 3.41 -8.26
C ARG A 306 1.35 3.70 -7.43
N TYR A 307 0.43 2.73 -7.28
CA TYR A 307 -0.80 2.91 -6.48
C TYR A 307 -0.55 3.26 -5.01
N LYS A 308 0.56 2.79 -4.42
CA LYS A 308 0.92 3.06 -3.01
C LYS A 308 1.23 4.54 -2.78
N GLY A 309 1.72 5.24 -3.80
CA GLY A 309 1.98 6.69 -3.76
C GLY A 309 0.73 7.57 -3.75
N ARG A 310 -0.48 6.98 -3.68
CA ARG A 310 -1.76 7.71 -3.65
C ARG A 310 -2.39 7.80 -2.25
N TYR A 311 -1.80 7.15 -1.24
CA TYR A 311 -2.25 7.26 0.15
C TYR A 311 -1.55 8.43 0.84
N ASN A 312 -2.28 9.21 1.63
CA ASN A 312 -1.76 10.40 2.30
C ASN A 312 -2.29 10.50 3.74
N PRO A 313 -1.46 10.85 4.76
CA PRO A 313 -0.01 11.03 4.69
C PRO A 313 0.72 9.69 4.44
N SER A 314 1.80 9.73 3.65
CA SER A 314 2.72 8.60 3.49
C SER A 314 4.16 9.08 3.28
N PHE A 315 5.12 8.19 3.55
CA PHE A 315 6.54 8.51 3.65
C PHE A 315 7.37 7.43 2.94
N LEU A 316 8.51 7.83 2.37
CA LEU A 316 9.52 6.93 1.80
C LEU A 316 10.80 7.01 2.64
N LEU A 317 11.51 5.89 2.74
CA LEU A 317 12.78 5.80 3.44
C LEU A 317 13.91 6.29 2.53
N CYS A 318 14.67 7.29 2.95
CA CYS A 318 15.84 7.78 2.19
C CYS A 318 16.93 6.70 2.14
N PRO A 319 17.46 6.32 0.96
CA PRO A 319 18.38 5.19 0.82
C PRO A 319 19.76 5.44 1.45
N GLU A 320 20.17 6.70 1.66
CA GLU A 320 21.49 7.07 2.18
C GLU A 320 21.50 7.39 3.68
N THR A 321 20.40 7.96 4.19
CA THR A 321 20.31 8.50 5.56
C THR A 321 19.29 7.78 6.44
N TYR A 322 18.51 6.85 5.88
CA TYR A 322 17.45 6.09 6.56
C TYR A 322 16.42 6.95 7.31
N SER A 323 16.28 8.22 6.92
CA SER A 323 15.25 9.14 7.38
C SER A 323 13.95 8.97 6.57
N TRP A 324 12.78 9.11 7.21
CA TRP A 324 11.48 9.05 6.55
C TRP A 324 11.08 10.40 5.96
N ILE A 325 11.03 10.48 4.63
CA ILE A 325 10.73 11.70 3.85
C ILE A 325 9.26 11.66 3.37
N PRO A 326 8.48 12.75 3.47
CA PRO A 326 7.14 12.81 2.89
C PRO A 326 7.14 12.44 1.41
N ILE A 327 6.19 11.62 0.97
CA ILE A 327 6.19 11.11 -0.41
C ILE A 327 6.10 12.23 -1.46
N GLU A 328 5.44 13.33 -1.12
CA GLU A 328 5.30 14.54 -1.93
C GLU A 328 6.64 15.26 -2.20
N ASN A 329 7.60 15.22 -1.27
CA ASN A 329 8.97 15.73 -1.49
C ASN A 329 9.85 14.71 -2.24
N ALA A 330 9.59 13.42 -2.06
CA ALA A 330 10.37 12.35 -2.66
C ALA A 330 10.03 12.08 -4.14
N LEU A 331 8.76 12.20 -4.54
CA LEU A 331 8.31 11.89 -5.90
C LEU A 331 8.99 12.74 -6.99
N PRO A 332 9.10 14.08 -6.90
CA PRO A 332 9.77 14.88 -7.93
C PRO A 332 11.23 14.46 -8.18
N GLN A 333 11.91 14.00 -7.14
CA GLN A 333 13.29 13.52 -7.23
C GLN A 333 13.37 12.16 -7.95
N LEU A 334 12.36 11.31 -7.76
CA LEU A 334 12.28 9.97 -8.34
C LEU A 334 11.73 9.96 -9.78
N ASP A 335 10.87 10.92 -10.14
CA ASP A 335 10.46 11.14 -11.53
C ASP A 335 11.63 11.76 -12.34
N ALA A 336 12.57 12.46 -11.69
CA ALA A 336 13.77 13.04 -12.32
C ALA A 336 14.94 12.05 -12.50
N ALA A 337 15.15 11.11 -11.56
CA ALA A 337 16.23 10.12 -11.65
C ALA A 337 15.86 8.77 -11.00
N LYS A 338 16.40 7.67 -11.55
CA LYS A 338 16.13 6.30 -11.06
C LYS A 338 16.66 6.06 -9.63
N TYR A 339 17.71 6.76 -9.23
CA TYR A 339 18.26 6.78 -7.88
C TYR A 339 18.42 8.22 -7.44
N SER A 340 17.87 8.54 -6.27
CA SER A 340 17.84 9.90 -5.72
C SER A 340 17.96 9.88 -4.21
N ARG A 341 18.83 10.73 -3.67
CA ARG A 341 18.97 10.99 -2.23
C ARG A 341 17.76 11.79 -1.74
N LEU A 342 16.75 11.10 -1.22
CA LEU A 342 15.46 11.72 -0.87
C LEU A 342 15.54 12.83 0.19
N ASN A 343 16.58 12.83 1.04
CA ASN A 343 16.79 13.86 2.05
C ASN A 343 17.57 15.05 1.47
N GLU A 344 16.89 16.20 1.43
CA GLU A 344 17.36 17.47 0.88
C GLU A 344 18.56 18.08 1.65
N ASP A 345 18.77 17.71 2.92
CA ASP A 345 19.96 18.11 3.67
C ASP A 345 21.19 17.30 3.21
N ALA A 346 22.14 17.98 2.56
CA ALA A 346 23.40 17.39 2.11
C ALA A 346 24.35 17.01 3.26
N ALA A 347 24.18 17.58 4.46
CA ALA A 347 24.98 17.25 5.64
C ALA A 347 24.41 16.07 6.45
N ALA A 348 23.16 15.66 6.21
CA ALA A 348 22.55 14.52 6.88
C ALA A 348 23.28 13.20 6.58
N VAL A 349 23.37 12.32 7.57
CA VAL A 349 24.00 10.99 7.49
C VAL A 349 23.09 9.95 8.16
N ASP A 350 23.35 8.66 7.94
CA ASP A 350 22.73 7.62 8.76
C ASP A 350 23.22 7.71 10.20
N GLU A 351 22.32 8.02 11.13
CA GLU A 351 22.58 8.03 12.58
C GLU A 351 23.08 6.67 13.11
N ASN A 352 22.78 5.58 12.40
CA ASN A 352 23.24 4.23 12.74
C ASN A 352 24.52 3.82 12.00
N GLY A 353 24.97 4.59 11.00
CA GLY A 353 26.08 4.21 10.13
C GLY A 353 27.44 4.27 10.82
N GLN A 354 27.57 5.08 11.87
CA GLN A 354 28.80 5.18 12.66
C GLN A 354 28.84 4.07 13.72
N VAL A 355 29.57 2.99 13.44
CA VAL A 355 29.76 1.88 14.37
C VAL A 355 31.21 1.78 14.84
N ASP A 356 31.43 2.06 16.12
CA ASP A 356 32.65 1.65 16.80
C ASP A 356 32.64 0.12 16.97
N ILE A 357 33.44 -0.56 16.16
CA ILE A 357 33.54 -2.03 16.14
C ILE A 357 34.02 -2.60 17.48
N SER A 358 34.81 -1.86 18.27
CA SER A 358 35.37 -2.35 19.53
C SER A 358 34.29 -2.68 20.57
N LYS A 359 33.09 -2.09 20.43
CA LYS A 359 31.92 -2.30 21.29
C LYS A 359 31.05 -3.51 20.91
N ILE A 360 31.20 -4.07 19.71
CA ILE A 360 30.40 -5.20 19.21
C ILE A 360 30.57 -6.41 20.13
N ARG A 361 29.48 -7.13 20.40
CA ARG A 361 29.52 -8.34 21.24
C ARG A 361 30.06 -9.52 20.42
N VAL A 362 30.95 -10.31 21.02
CA VAL A 362 31.55 -11.51 20.43
C VAL A 362 31.37 -12.66 21.42
N LEU A 363 30.82 -13.78 20.95
CA LEU A 363 30.78 -15.04 21.67
C LEU A 363 31.96 -15.89 21.21
N TYR A 364 32.97 -16.06 22.07
CA TYR A 364 34.19 -16.81 21.80
C TYR A 364 34.44 -17.82 22.91
N ARG A 365 34.59 -19.10 22.57
CA ARG A 365 34.78 -20.20 23.54
C ARG A 365 33.78 -20.20 24.72
N GLN A 366 32.51 -19.93 24.42
CA GLN A 366 31.39 -19.76 25.36
C GLN A 366 31.42 -18.47 26.22
N ASP A 367 32.50 -17.69 26.21
CA ASP A 367 32.56 -16.37 26.85
C ASP A 367 31.97 -15.28 25.94
N LEU A 368 31.04 -14.48 26.47
CA LEU A 368 30.54 -13.28 25.81
C LEU A 368 31.41 -12.07 26.18
N MET A 369 32.09 -11.48 25.20
CA MET A 369 32.99 -10.34 25.38
C MET A 369 32.75 -9.25 24.32
N ARG A 370 33.54 -8.17 24.36
CA ARG A 370 33.56 -7.13 23.33
C ARG A 370 34.66 -7.40 22.31
N TYR A 371 34.46 -7.03 21.04
CA TYR A 371 35.45 -7.25 19.98
C TYR A 371 36.83 -6.69 20.33
N GLY A 372 36.92 -5.49 20.93
CA GLY A 372 38.20 -4.92 21.37
C GLY A 372 38.95 -5.77 22.42
N ARG A 373 38.24 -6.59 23.21
CA ARG A 373 38.85 -7.58 24.11
C ARG A 373 39.18 -8.89 23.38
N TYR A 374 38.33 -9.34 22.45
CA TYR A 374 38.59 -10.51 21.62
C TYR A 374 39.87 -10.34 20.79
N HIS A 375 40.02 -9.21 20.10
CA HIS A 375 41.20 -8.87 19.30
C HIS A 375 42.46 -8.74 20.16
N ALA A 376 42.36 -8.13 21.36
CA ALA A 376 43.47 -8.07 22.31
C ALA A 376 43.91 -9.45 22.87
N LEU A 377 43.02 -10.43 22.88
CA LEU A 377 43.32 -11.82 23.25
C LEU A 377 43.81 -12.66 22.05
N ASN A 378 43.49 -12.24 20.83
CA ASN A 378 43.81 -12.94 19.58
C ASN A 378 44.46 -11.97 18.56
N PRO A 379 45.67 -11.42 18.84
CA PRO A 379 46.31 -10.40 18.00
C PRO A 379 46.84 -10.91 16.63
N GLY A 380 46.46 -12.13 16.24
CA GLY A 380 46.67 -12.70 14.90
C GLY A 380 45.35 -13.16 14.25
N ALA A 381 44.21 -12.68 14.72
CA ALA A 381 42.91 -12.89 14.09
C ALA A 381 42.72 -11.88 12.95
N ASP A 382 42.67 -12.38 11.71
CA ASP A 382 42.46 -11.58 10.51
C ASP A 382 40.95 -11.44 10.21
N ASP A 383 40.21 -10.81 11.14
CA ASP A 383 38.75 -10.68 11.07
C ASP A 383 38.23 -9.23 11.20
N GLU A 384 39.11 -8.24 11.38
CA GLU A 384 38.71 -6.84 11.60
C GLU A 384 37.94 -6.25 10.41
N GLU A 385 38.31 -6.63 9.17
CA GLU A 385 37.60 -6.19 7.97
C GLU A 385 36.21 -6.84 7.85
N GLU A 386 36.06 -8.14 8.15
CA GLU A 386 34.75 -8.82 8.21
C GLU A 386 33.83 -8.16 9.26
N VAL A 387 34.37 -7.88 10.46
CA VAL A 387 33.63 -7.22 11.54
C VAL A 387 33.23 -5.79 11.16
N ARG A 388 34.08 -5.07 10.44
CA ARG A 388 33.80 -3.72 9.90
C ARG A 388 32.75 -3.74 8.79
N GLU A 389 32.80 -4.71 7.86
CA GLU A 389 31.78 -4.90 6.83
C GLU A 389 30.42 -5.22 7.48
N TYR A 390 30.38 -6.22 8.36
CA TYR A 390 29.20 -6.59 9.15
C TYR A 390 28.59 -5.38 9.86
N ALA A 391 29.42 -4.62 10.59
CA ALA A 391 28.99 -3.44 11.33
C ALA A 391 28.36 -2.38 10.43
N THR A 392 28.98 -2.11 9.28
CA THR A 392 28.49 -1.17 8.26
C THR A 392 27.19 -1.65 7.63
N LEU A 393 27.03 -2.97 7.42
CA LEU A 393 25.83 -3.55 6.84
C LEU A 393 24.63 -3.52 7.81
N VAL A 394 24.81 -3.82 9.10
CA VAL A 394 23.68 -3.90 10.06
C VAL A 394 23.40 -2.60 10.81
N GLY A 395 24.37 -1.69 10.90
CA GLY A 395 24.27 -0.43 11.64
C GLY A 395 24.34 -0.59 13.17
N ALA A 396 24.68 0.48 13.87
CA ALA A 396 25.04 0.50 15.29
C ALA A 396 24.02 -0.19 16.21
N LYS A 397 22.72 0.06 16.00
CA LYS A 397 21.64 -0.52 16.81
C LYS A 397 21.66 -2.06 16.76
N CYS A 398 21.86 -2.65 15.58
CA CYS A 398 21.92 -4.10 15.39
C CYS A 398 23.29 -4.67 15.76
N ALA A 399 24.39 -3.97 15.43
CA ALA A 399 25.75 -4.40 15.74
C ALA A 399 26.03 -4.49 17.25
N TYR A 400 25.30 -3.71 18.06
CA TYR A 400 25.40 -3.75 19.53
C TYR A 400 24.33 -4.65 20.18
N SER A 401 23.17 -4.84 19.56
CA SER A 401 22.12 -5.75 20.05
C SER A 401 22.39 -7.22 19.73
N LEU A 402 23.13 -7.53 18.68
CA LEU A 402 23.54 -8.90 18.33
C LEU A 402 24.93 -9.25 18.89
N PHE A 403 25.33 -10.50 18.71
CA PHE A 403 26.71 -10.96 18.95
C PHE A 403 27.23 -11.75 17.74
N LEU A 404 28.50 -11.57 17.41
CA LEU A 404 29.21 -12.39 16.42
C LEU A 404 29.73 -13.66 17.09
N TYR A 405 29.58 -14.80 16.42
CA TYR A 405 30.16 -16.06 16.87
C TYR A 405 31.58 -16.23 16.31
N ARG A 406 32.53 -16.59 17.18
CA ARG A 406 33.90 -16.98 16.83
C ARG A 406 34.26 -18.28 17.55
N SER A 407 34.85 -19.23 16.84
CA SER A 407 35.26 -20.55 17.36
C SER A 407 36.64 -20.52 18.02
#